data_AF-A4HCN2-F1
#
_entry.id   AF-A4HCN2-F1
#
_cell.length_a   1.000
_cell.length_b   1.000
_cell.length_c   1.000
_cell.angle_alpha   90.00
_cell.angle_beta   90.00
_cell.angle_gamma   90.00
#
_symmetry.space_group_name_H-M   'P 1'
#
loop_
_entity.id
_entity.type
_entity.pdbx_description
1 polymer ?
#
loop_
_entity_poly.entity_id
_entity_poly.type
_entity_poly.pdbx_seq_one_letter_code
_entity_poly.pdbx_strand_id
1 'polypeptide(L)'
;MEQNKLQPVVSAVQAEALSKPEDHPRRASPVWRVYRLRDACAALQLSLMAYECRHCSAHSMTVATYVDACASDLVKGVRTLEGDALSSLPTCDSSDAITTVTARWFYIGSETDGDVRVYLMLPTYADYFFDYTMHWARIAHAEMARQYVGHGLIAKLQTVGGGWASLHRADKSLMCALQLYAVAQAVFDEDVMRKSRLFIGWAYLWNCNPAKALEVFHGELEAARRHGNTAHERRCLHAIQNAEHNPFLAPGGAHTGHYRLVEAWWDVLK
;
A
#
# COMPACT_ATOMS: atom_id res chain seq x y z
N MET A 1 -3.24 -28.72 2.26
CA MET A 1 -1.77 -28.63 2.12
C MET A 1 -1.44 -28.61 0.64
N GLU A 2 -1.47 -27.42 0.02
CA GLU A 2 -0.88 -27.28 -1.30
C GLU A 2 0.63 -27.42 -1.14
N GLN A 3 1.19 -28.49 -1.69
CA GLN A 3 2.64 -28.63 -1.79
C GLN A 3 3.17 -27.42 -2.56
N ASN A 4 4.21 -26.80 -2.01
CA ASN A 4 4.79 -25.56 -2.49
C ASN A 4 5.46 -25.78 -3.86
N LYS A 5 4.67 -25.78 -4.94
CA LYS A 5 5.08 -26.06 -6.33
C LYS A 5 6.22 -25.14 -6.82
N LEU A 6 6.43 -24.01 -6.14
CA LEU A 6 7.48 -23.04 -6.44
C LEU A 6 8.87 -23.48 -5.97
N GLN A 7 8.96 -24.26 -4.89
CA GLN A 7 10.25 -24.67 -4.32
C GLN A 7 11.13 -25.54 -5.26
N PRO A 8 10.58 -26.55 -5.98
CA PRO A 8 11.36 -27.30 -6.96
C PRO A 8 11.73 -26.44 -8.18
N VAL A 9 10.88 -25.51 -8.60
CA VAL A 9 11.14 -24.60 -9.72
C VAL A 9 12.29 -23.63 -9.38
N VAL A 10 12.25 -23.01 -8.21
CA VAL A 10 13.33 -22.11 -7.73
C VAL A 10 14.65 -22.86 -7.61
N SER A 11 14.62 -24.10 -7.12
CA SER A 11 15.83 -24.94 -7.00
C SER A 11 16.39 -25.32 -8.38
N ALA A 12 15.53 -25.61 -9.36
CA ALA A 12 15.93 -25.90 -10.73
C ALA A 12 16.51 -24.67 -11.44
N VAL A 13 15.89 -23.50 -11.29
CA VAL A 13 16.40 -22.22 -11.80
C VAL A 13 17.77 -21.89 -11.21
N GLN A 14 17.97 -22.14 -9.91
CA GLN A 14 19.27 -21.95 -9.25
C GLN A 14 20.35 -22.92 -9.74
N ALA A 15 20.00 -24.19 -9.99
CA ALA A 15 20.92 -25.18 -10.52
C ALA A 15 21.31 -24.89 -11.98
N GLU A 16 20.36 -24.42 -12.78
CA GLU A 16 20.58 -24.08 -14.20
C GLU A 16 21.35 -22.76 -14.37
N ALA A 17 21.16 -21.79 -13.47
CA ALA A 17 21.99 -20.59 -13.44
C ALA A 17 23.45 -20.85 -12.99
N LEU A 18 23.71 -22.04 -12.45
CA LEU A 18 25.02 -22.51 -12.01
C LEU A 18 25.68 -23.47 -13.02
N SER A 19 24.95 -23.97 -14.02
CA SER A 19 25.51 -24.82 -15.06
C SER A 19 26.29 -23.96 -16.06
N LYS A 20 27.42 -24.50 -16.55
CA LYS A 20 28.19 -23.85 -17.62
C LYS A 20 27.32 -23.81 -18.89
N PRO A 21 27.42 -22.75 -19.70
CA PRO A 21 26.67 -22.68 -20.96
C PRO A 21 26.99 -23.92 -21.80
N GLU A 22 25.95 -24.64 -22.23
CA GLU A 22 26.12 -25.85 -23.02
C GLU A 22 26.89 -25.56 -24.32
N ASP A 23 27.94 -26.33 -24.58
CA ASP A 23 28.66 -26.37 -25.84
C ASP A 23 27.72 -26.93 -26.93
N HIS A 24 27.23 -26.06 -27.81
CA HIS A 24 26.50 -26.45 -29.02
C HIS A 24 27.31 -26.06 -30.26
N PRO A 25 27.24 -26.85 -31.35
CA PRO A 25 28.22 -26.80 -32.42
C PRO A 25 28.17 -25.48 -33.22
N ARG A 26 29.39 -24.95 -33.40
CA ARG A 26 29.83 -23.74 -34.11
C ARG A 26 28.96 -23.29 -35.31
N ARG A 27 28.26 -22.16 -35.12
CA ARG A 27 28.10 -21.06 -36.09
C ARG A 27 28.45 -19.74 -35.39
N ALA A 28 28.78 -18.72 -36.17
CA ALA A 28 29.34 -17.39 -35.82
C ALA A 28 29.30 -16.99 -34.33
N SER A 29 30.42 -16.46 -33.81
CA SER A 29 30.61 -16.04 -32.41
C SER A 29 29.33 -15.45 -31.81
N PRO A 30 28.62 -16.18 -30.93
CA PRO A 30 27.31 -15.75 -30.47
C PRO A 30 27.46 -14.44 -29.69
N VAL A 31 26.60 -13.47 -29.97
CA VAL A 31 26.51 -12.22 -29.19
C VAL A 31 25.60 -12.48 -28.00
N TRP A 32 26.06 -12.12 -26.81
CA TRP A 32 25.35 -12.35 -25.55
C TRP A 32 24.88 -11.00 -25.02
N ARG A 33 23.59 -10.86 -24.75
CA ARG A 33 23.03 -9.67 -24.11
C ARG A 33 22.60 -10.02 -22.69
N VAL A 34 23.20 -9.37 -21.70
CA VAL A 34 22.90 -9.58 -20.29
C VAL A 34 22.17 -8.36 -19.74
N TYR A 35 20.93 -8.57 -19.31
CA TYR A 35 20.08 -7.56 -18.68
C TYR A 35 20.25 -7.57 -17.17
N ARG A 36 20.55 -6.40 -16.59
CA ARG A 36 20.43 -6.15 -15.15
C ARG A 36 19.15 -5.36 -14.91
N LEU A 37 18.21 -5.95 -14.18
CA LEU A 37 16.96 -5.26 -13.82
C LEU A 37 17.17 -4.31 -12.64
N ARG A 38 16.22 -3.38 -12.48
CA ARG A 38 16.20 -2.43 -11.35
C ARG A 38 15.73 -3.06 -10.03
N ASP A 39 14.91 -4.10 -10.12
CA ASP A 39 14.25 -4.76 -9.00
C ASP A 39 14.60 -6.25 -8.99
N ALA A 40 15.13 -6.73 -7.86
CA ALA A 40 15.51 -8.12 -7.63
C ALA A 40 14.31 -9.09 -7.65
N CYS A 41 13.13 -8.66 -7.16
CA CYS A 41 11.91 -9.45 -7.23
C CYS A 41 11.44 -9.63 -8.67
N ALA A 42 11.48 -8.55 -9.48
CA ALA A 42 11.15 -8.62 -10.90
C ALA A 42 12.11 -9.56 -11.65
N ALA A 43 13.39 -9.53 -11.30
CA ALA A 43 14.40 -10.42 -11.87
C ALA A 43 14.10 -11.90 -11.58
N LEU A 44 13.72 -12.22 -10.35
CA LEU A 44 13.31 -13.58 -9.97
C LEU A 44 12.02 -14.01 -10.67
N GLN A 45 11.00 -13.15 -10.72
CA GLN A 45 9.74 -13.46 -11.40
C GLN A 45 9.94 -13.75 -12.89
N LEU A 46 10.74 -12.94 -13.58
CA LEU A 46 11.05 -13.15 -15.00
C LEU A 46 11.89 -14.40 -15.23
N SER A 47 12.79 -14.75 -14.31
CA SER A 47 13.52 -16.02 -14.38
C SER A 47 12.61 -17.24 -14.22
N LEU A 48 11.63 -17.18 -13.31
CA LEU A 48 10.64 -18.24 -13.11
C LEU A 48 9.72 -18.36 -14.34
N MET A 49 9.23 -17.23 -14.85
CA MET A 49 8.41 -17.20 -16.06
C MET A 49 9.17 -17.79 -17.26
N ALA A 50 10.45 -17.42 -17.43
CA ALA A 50 11.28 -17.97 -18.50
C ALA A 50 11.55 -19.47 -18.35
N TYR A 51 11.61 -19.99 -17.12
CA TYR A 51 11.70 -21.42 -16.86
C TYR A 51 10.39 -22.13 -17.24
N GLU A 52 9.24 -21.63 -16.79
CA GLU A 52 7.92 -22.22 -17.08
C GLU A 52 7.60 -22.20 -18.58
N CYS A 53 7.84 -21.06 -19.25
CA CYS A 53 7.63 -20.94 -20.70
C CYS A 53 8.49 -21.91 -21.53
N ARG A 54 9.68 -22.32 -21.03
CA ARG A 54 10.51 -23.32 -21.70
C ARG A 54 9.97 -24.74 -21.55
N HIS A 55 9.30 -25.03 -20.44
CA HIS A 55 8.72 -26.35 -20.16
C HIS A 55 7.29 -26.48 -20.70
N CYS A 56 6.60 -25.36 -20.93
CA CYS A 56 5.30 -25.30 -21.57
C CYS A 56 5.46 -24.78 -23.01
N SER A 57 5.66 -25.70 -23.97
CA SER A 57 5.88 -25.43 -25.40
C SER A 57 4.75 -24.69 -26.17
N ALA A 58 3.82 -24.02 -25.47
CA ALA A 58 2.53 -23.59 -25.99
C ALA A 58 2.30 -22.07 -26.10
N HIS A 59 3.20 -21.19 -25.68
CA HIS A 59 2.98 -19.73 -25.80
C HIS A 59 4.20 -19.01 -26.38
N SER A 60 4.08 -18.62 -27.65
CA SER A 60 5.11 -17.95 -28.46
C SER A 60 5.13 -16.44 -28.19
N MET A 61 5.65 -16.07 -27.02
CA MET A 61 6.34 -14.79 -26.82
C MET A 61 7.52 -15.09 -25.92
N THR A 62 8.75 -14.91 -26.40
CA THR A 62 9.94 -15.21 -25.60
C THR A 62 10.07 -14.14 -24.50
N VAL A 63 10.40 -14.54 -23.27
CA VAL A 63 10.59 -13.58 -22.15
C VAL A 63 11.62 -12.51 -22.50
N ALA A 64 12.59 -12.82 -23.36
CA ALA A 64 13.49 -11.86 -23.99
C ALA A 64 12.74 -10.70 -24.68
N THR A 65 11.78 -10.99 -25.57
CA THR A 65 11.00 -9.94 -26.27
C THR A 65 10.17 -9.07 -25.33
N TYR A 66 9.70 -9.63 -24.21
CA TYR A 66 9.01 -8.84 -23.18
C TYR A 66 9.97 -7.89 -22.46
N VAL A 67 11.15 -8.36 -22.06
CA VAL A 67 12.18 -7.52 -21.43
C VAL A 67 12.64 -6.41 -22.37
N ASP A 68 12.81 -6.72 -23.66
CA ASP A 68 13.16 -5.73 -24.68
C ASP A 68 12.06 -4.67 -24.85
N ALA A 69 10.80 -5.08 -24.93
CA ALA A 69 9.66 -4.18 -25.07
C ALA A 69 9.47 -3.25 -23.85
N CYS A 70 9.87 -3.69 -22.66
CA CYS A 70 9.73 -2.96 -21.40
C CYS A 70 11.07 -2.42 -20.84
N ALA A 71 12.10 -2.30 -21.68
CA ALA A 71 13.46 -2.00 -21.22
C ALA A 71 13.59 -0.67 -20.46
N SER A 72 12.86 0.39 -20.85
CA SER A 72 12.91 1.70 -20.17
C SER A 72 12.52 1.64 -18.70
N ASP A 73 11.60 0.74 -18.36
CA ASP A 73 11.00 0.63 -17.02
C ASP A 73 11.70 -0.44 -16.18
N LEU A 74 12.04 -1.58 -16.79
CA LEU A 74 12.56 -2.75 -16.09
C LEU A 74 14.09 -2.74 -15.96
N VAL A 75 14.80 -2.22 -16.97
CA VAL A 75 16.25 -2.41 -17.10
C VAL A 75 17.01 -1.28 -16.41
N LYS A 76 17.97 -1.66 -15.56
CA LYS A 76 18.94 -0.77 -14.92
C LYS A 76 20.19 -0.61 -15.79
N GLY A 77 20.59 -1.67 -16.48
CA GLY A 77 21.71 -1.66 -17.41
C GLY A 77 21.74 -2.89 -18.29
N VAL A 78 22.38 -2.76 -19.44
CA VAL A 78 22.57 -3.82 -20.44
C VAL A 78 24.06 -3.99 -20.67
N ARG A 79 24.52 -5.23 -20.75
CA ARG A 79 25.87 -5.56 -21.21
C ARG A 79 25.79 -6.47 -22.43
N THR A 80 26.48 -6.10 -23.50
CA THR A 80 26.64 -6.94 -24.70
C THR A 80 28.06 -7.52 -24.71
N LEU A 81 28.19 -8.83 -24.88
CA LEU A 81 29.46 -9.55 -24.93
C LEU A 81 29.57 -10.28 -26.27
N GLU A 82 30.72 -10.15 -26.93
CA GLU A 82 31.03 -10.87 -28.17
C GLU A 82 31.87 -12.11 -27.87
N GLY A 83 31.69 -13.18 -28.64
CA GLY A 83 32.16 -14.54 -28.33
C GLY A 83 33.65 -14.74 -28.02
N ASP A 84 34.54 -13.81 -28.38
CA ASP A 84 35.99 -13.89 -28.06
C ASP A 84 36.34 -13.36 -26.65
N ALA A 85 35.46 -12.57 -26.02
CA ALA A 85 35.73 -11.91 -24.74
C ALA A 85 35.67 -12.83 -23.51
N LEU A 86 35.19 -14.08 -23.65
CA LEU A 86 35.17 -15.06 -22.55
C LEU A 86 36.52 -15.75 -22.29
N SER A 87 37.52 -15.51 -23.15
CA SER A 87 38.87 -16.08 -23.04
C SER A 87 39.90 -15.14 -22.40
N SER A 88 39.57 -13.87 -22.18
CA SER A 88 40.44 -12.90 -21.49
C SER A 88 39.80 -12.44 -20.18
N LEU A 89 40.20 -13.09 -19.08
CA LEU A 89 39.90 -12.62 -17.73
C LEU A 89 40.57 -11.26 -17.48
N PRO A 90 39.83 -10.18 -17.16
CA PRO A 90 40.43 -9.00 -16.56
C PRO A 90 40.60 -9.25 -15.07
N THR A 91 41.86 -9.29 -14.63
CA THR A 91 42.24 -9.26 -13.22
C THR A 91 42.04 -7.84 -12.68
N CYS A 92 41.01 -7.67 -11.85
CA CYS A 92 40.83 -6.67 -10.78
C CYS A 92 40.91 -5.16 -11.07
N ASP A 93 40.28 -4.43 -10.13
CA ASP A 93 40.38 -3.00 -9.82
C ASP A 93 39.57 -1.99 -10.65
N SER A 94 38.25 -1.97 -10.43
CA SER A 94 37.45 -0.75 -10.51
C SER A 94 36.11 -0.90 -9.78
N SER A 95 35.73 0.14 -9.03
CA SER A 95 34.59 0.32 -8.13
C SER A 95 33.18 0.22 -8.78
N ASP A 96 33.06 -0.33 -9.97
CA ASP A 96 31.76 -0.54 -10.62
C ASP A 96 31.29 -1.96 -10.36
N ALA A 97 30.21 -2.10 -9.59
CA ALA A 97 29.60 -3.35 -9.13
C ALA A 97 29.02 -4.26 -10.25
N ILE A 98 29.57 -4.19 -11.47
CA ILE A 98 29.23 -4.99 -12.65
C ILE A 98 30.49 -5.74 -13.16
N THR A 99 31.68 -5.56 -12.58
CA THR A 99 32.94 -6.18 -13.06
C THR A 99 33.18 -7.61 -12.60
N THR A 100 32.41 -8.17 -11.68
CA THR A 100 32.62 -9.56 -11.27
C THR A 100 31.83 -10.54 -12.14
N VAL A 101 32.56 -11.28 -12.99
CA VAL A 101 32.13 -12.46 -13.78
C VAL A 101 31.64 -13.64 -12.89
N THR A 102 31.53 -13.44 -11.57
CA THR A 102 30.88 -14.34 -10.62
C THR A 102 29.36 -14.15 -10.52
N ALA A 103 28.79 -13.16 -11.23
CA ALA A 103 27.35 -12.96 -11.28
C ALA A 103 26.66 -14.14 -12.00
N ARG A 104 25.70 -14.79 -11.34
CA ARG A 104 24.92 -15.88 -11.93
C ARG A 104 23.99 -15.31 -12.99
N TRP A 105 24.02 -15.88 -14.19
CA TRP A 105 23.16 -15.45 -15.30
C TRP A 105 22.15 -16.54 -15.61
N PHE A 106 20.94 -16.14 -15.99
CA PHE A 106 19.87 -17.05 -16.36
C PHE A 106 19.43 -16.77 -17.79
N TYR A 107 19.45 -17.78 -18.65
CA TYR A 107 19.02 -17.63 -20.03
C TYR A 107 17.50 -17.37 -20.08
N ILE A 108 17.06 -16.39 -20.85
CA ILE A 108 15.62 -16.05 -20.96
C ILE A 108 15.07 -16.15 -22.38
N GLY A 109 15.94 -16.36 -23.37
CA GLY A 109 15.56 -16.57 -24.76
C GLY A 109 16.58 -16.00 -25.74
N SER A 110 16.25 -16.07 -27.02
CA SER A 110 16.99 -15.41 -28.10
C SER A 110 16.14 -14.31 -28.72
N GLU A 111 16.78 -13.31 -29.31
CA GLU A 111 16.09 -12.37 -30.21
C GLU A 111 15.51 -13.12 -31.42
N THR A 112 14.57 -12.47 -32.11
CA THR A 112 13.76 -13.06 -33.19
C THR A 112 14.55 -13.65 -34.35
N ASP A 113 15.81 -13.26 -34.53
CA ASP A 113 16.72 -13.76 -35.59
C ASP A 113 17.67 -14.87 -35.10
N GLY A 114 17.62 -15.26 -33.83
CA GLY A 114 18.41 -16.35 -33.24
C GLY A 114 19.89 -16.05 -32.99
N ASP A 115 20.43 -14.95 -33.52
CA ASP A 115 21.85 -14.59 -33.43
C ASP A 115 22.28 -14.03 -32.07
N VAL A 116 21.35 -13.45 -31.31
CA VAL A 116 21.62 -12.86 -29.98
C VAL A 116 20.96 -13.68 -28.89
N ARG A 117 21.78 -14.21 -27.98
CA ARG A 117 21.29 -14.90 -26.76
C ARG A 117 21.10 -13.90 -25.64
N VAL A 118 19.92 -13.93 -25.01
CA VAL A 118 19.54 -12.99 -23.97
C VAL A 118 19.53 -13.68 -22.61
N TYR A 119 20.21 -13.04 -21.67
CA TYR A 119 20.39 -13.49 -20.30
C TYR A 119 19.93 -12.42 -19.31
N LEU A 120 19.48 -12.88 -18.17
CA LEU A 120 19.15 -12.06 -17.02
C LEU A 120 20.23 -12.24 -15.94
N MET A 121 20.76 -11.13 -15.43
CA MET A 121 21.62 -11.16 -14.26
C MET A 121 20.75 -11.47 -13.04
N LEU A 122 21.03 -12.59 -12.36
CA LEU A 122 20.31 -12.94 -11.14
C LEU A 122 20.72 -12.00 -10.00
N PRO A 123 19.76 -11.53 -9.20
CA PRO A 123 20.04 -10.71 -8.03
C PRO A 123 20.79 -11.53 -6.97
N THR A 124 21.64 -10.86 -6.20
CA THR A 124 22.22 -11.46 -5.00
C THR A 124 21.19 -11.50 -3.87
N TYR A 125 21.46 -12.31 -2.84
CA TYR A 125 20.64 -12.29 -1.62
C TYR A 125 20.59 -10.88 -0.99
N ALA A 126 21.70 -10.12 -1.07
CA ALA A 126 21.75 -8.75 -0.57
C ALA A 126 20.84 -7.81 -1.37
N ASP A 127 20.80 -7.95 -2.70
CA ASP A 127 19.89 -7.16 -3.56
C ASP A 127 18.42 -7.46 -3.22
N TYR A 128 18.06 -8.74 -3.08
CA TYR A 128 16.71 -9.14 -2.70
C TYR A 128 16.31 -8.62 -1.31
N PHE A 129 17.20 -8.79 -0.33
CA PHE A 129 16.96 -8.32 1.03
C PHE A 129 16.77 -6.80 1.04
N PHE A 130 17.60 -6.06 0.30
CA PHE A 130 17.49 -4.60 0.20
C PHE A 130 16.17 -4.17 -0.44
N ASP A 131 15.82 -4.71 -1.62
CA ASP A 131 14.60 -4.31 -2.34
C ASP A 131 13.33 -4.66 -1.55
N TYR A 132 13.30 -5.85 -0.93
CA TYR A 132 12.19 -6.26 -0.07
C TYR A 132 12.06 -5.35 1.16
N THR A 133 13.19 -5.02 1.81
CA THR A 133 13.19 -4.12 2.97
C THR A 133 12.73 -2.72 2.57
N MET A 134 13.22 -2.19 1.44
CA MET A 134 12.84 -0.87 0.94
C MET A 134 11.36 -0.81 0.54
N HIS A 135 10.81 -1.89 -0.03
CA HIS A 135 9.39 -2.00 -0.33
C HIS A 135 8.53 -1.87 0.93
N TRP A 136 8.82 -2.66 1.96
CA TRP A 136 8.10 -2.58 3.24
C TRP A 136 8.33 -1.27 3.98
N ALA A 137 9.54 -0.69 3.90
CA ALA A 137 9.81 0.63 4.46
C ALA A 137 8.94 1.72 3.82
N ARG A 138 8.73 1.67 2.49
CA ARG A 138 7.81 2.60 1.80
C ARG A 138 6.36 2.43 2.24
N ILE A 139 5.89 1.19 2.38
CA ILE A 139 4.54 0.90 2.87
C ILE A 139 4.37 1.43 4.29
N ALA A 140 5.31 1.11 5.19
CA ALA A 140 5.29 1.58 6.57
C ALA A 140 5.33 3.11 6.64
N HIS A 141 6.17 3.76 5.85
CA HIS A 141 6.24 5.21 5.79
C HIS A 141 4.92 5.84 5.30
N ALA A 142 4.34 5.30 4.22
CA ALA A 142 3.06 5.79 3.69
C ALA A 142 1.93 5.65 4.73
N GLU A 143 1.88 4.52 5.44
CA GLU A 143 0.91 4.30 6.52
C GLU A 143 1.14 5.26 7.69
N MET A 144 2.39 5.46 8.12
CA MET A 144 2.73 6.43 9.17
C MET A 144 2.32 7.86 8.79
N ALA A 145 2.58 8.28 7.55
CA ALA A 145 2.19 9.60 7.06
C ALA A 145 0.65 9.76 7.06
N ARG A 146 -0.06 8.75 6.57
CA ARG A 146 -1.53 8.71 6.55
C ARG A 146 -2.11 8.82 7.96
N GLN A 147 -1.58 8.05 8.92
CA GLN A 147 -1.96 8.07 10.33
C GLN A 147 -1.69 9.45 10.97
N TYR A 148 -0.51 10.02 10.72
CA TYR A 148 -0.15 11.35 11.25
C TYR A 148 -1.12 12.44 10.78
N VAL A 149 -1.41 12.49 9.47
CA VAL A 149 -2.36 13.46 8.90
C VAL A 149 -3.75 13.25 9.48
N GLY A 150 -4.22 12.00 9.57
CA GLY A 150 -5.52 11.68 10.13
C GLY A 150 -5.67 12.08 11.59
N HIS A 151 -4.67 11.82 12.44
CA HIS A 151 -4.68 12.27 13.84
C HIS A 151 -4.62 13.80 13.98
N GLY A 152 -3.88 14.49 13.10
CA GLY A 152 -3.90 15.95 13.03
C GLY A 152 -5.29 16.51 12.70
N LEU A 153 -5.99 15.89 11.75
CA LEU A 153 -7.36 16.25 11.39
C LEU A 153 -8.35 15.95 12.52
N ILE A 154 -8.21 14.82 13.23
CA ILE A 154 -9.02 14.48 14.41
C ILE A 154 -8.91 15.58 15.47
N ALA A 155 -7.69 16.00 15.82
CA ALA A 155 -7.47 17.04 16.82
C ALA A 155 -8.14 18.36 16.39
N LYS A 156 -7.93 18.78 15.13
CA LYS A 156 -8.55 19.98 14.58
C LYS A 156 -10.08 19.92 14.64
N LEU A 157 -10.68 18.82 14.21
CA LEU A 157 -12.13 18.64 14.18
C LEU A 157 -12.73 18.59 15.58
N GLN A 158 -12.05 17.99 16.56
CA GLN A 158 -12.47 18.01 17.96
C GLN A 158 -12.44 19.43 18.54
N THR A 159 -11.37 20.19 18.28
CA THR A 159 -11.26 21.58 18.78
C THR A 159 -12.29 22.50 18.13
N VAL A 160 -12.40 22.48 16.79
CA VAL A 160 -13.35 23.33 16.05
C VAL A 160 -14.80 22.92 16.35
N GLY A 161 -15.08 21.62 16.36
CA GLY A 161 -16.40 21.08 16.71
C GLY A 161 -16.81 21.45 18.13
N GLY A 162 -15.92 21.32 19.11
CA GLY A 162 -16.12 21.78 20.48
C GLY A 162 -16.36 23.29 20.59
N GLY A 163 -15.66 24.09 19.78
CA GLY A 163 -15.90 25.52 19.65
C GLY A 163 -17.31 25.84 19.16
N TRP A 164 -17.77 25.19 18.08
CA TRP A 164 -19.14 25.37 17.58
C TRP A 164 -20.19 24.89 18.56
N ALA A 165 -19.94 23.77 19.25
CA ALA A 165 -20.78 23.26 20.33
C ALA A 165 -20.96 24.29 21.46
N SER A 166 -19.86 24.94 21.88
CA SER A 166 -19.88 25.97 22.93
C SER A 166 -20.64 27.24 22.52
N LEU A 167 -20.69 27.52 21.21
CA LEU A 167 -21.48 28.59 20.62
C LEU A 167 -22.90 28.15 20.23
N HIS A 168 -23.33 26.96 20.65
CA HIS A 168 -24.63 26.36 20.33
C HIS A 168 -24.97 26.34 18.83
N ARG A 169 -23.94 26.25 17.96
CA ARG A 169 -24.08 26.09 16.51
C ARG A 169 -24.18 24.61 16.16
N ALA A 170 -25.38 24.06 16.37
CA ALA A 170 -25.67 22.63 16.19
C ALA A 170 -25.37 22.14 14.76
N ASP A 171 -25.64 22.97 13.75
CA ASP A 171 -25.32 22.72 12.34
C ASP A 171 -23.84 22.40 12.12
N LYS A 172 -22.97 23.32 12.53
CA LYS A 172 -21.54 23.23 12.34
C LYS A 172 -20.92 22.17 13.24
N SER A 173 -21.43 22.04 14.47
CA SER A 173 -21.00 20.97 15.37
C SER A 173 -21.32 19.58 14.80
N LEU A 174 -22.49 19.40 14.19
CA LEU A 174 -22.86 18.13 13.55
C LEU A 174 -21.93 17.82 12.37
N MET A 175 -21.65 18.81 11.52
CA MET A 175 -20.72 18.65 10.41
C MET A 175 -19.34 18.21 10.88
N CYS A 176 -18.81 18.87 11.92
CA CYS A 176 -17.52 18.47 12.51
C CYS A 176 -17.58 17.05 13.06
N ALA A 177 -18.68 16.65 13.72
CA ALA A 177 -18.83 15.30 14.26
C ALA A 177 -18.89 14.22 13.16
N LEU A 178 -19.58 14.49 12.05
CA LEU A 178 -19.64 13.58 10.89
C LEU A 178 -18.27 13.44 10.19
N GLN A 179 -17.57 14.56 9.98
CA GLN A 179 -16.22 14.53 9.42
C GLN A 179 -15.24 13.83 10.37
N LEU A 180 -15.37 14.07 11.68
CA LEU A 180 -14.55 13.42 12.70
C LEU A 180 -14.73 11.90 12.65
N TYR A 181 -15.97 11.43 12.50
CA TYR A 181 -16.27 10.01 12.34
C TYR A 181 -15.59 9.42 11.09
N ALA A 182 -15.70 10.09 9.94
CA ALA A 182 -15.11 9.62 8.68
C ALA A 182 -13.57 9.55 8.75
N VAL A 183 -12.93 10.58 9.32
CA VAL A 183 -11.46 10.58 9.50
C VAL A 183 -11.05 9.48 10.48
N ALA A 184 -11.75 9.35 11.61
CA ALA A 184 -11.46 8.31 12.60
C ALA A 184 -11.61 6.90 12.02
N GLN A 185 -12.63 6.67 11.19
CA GLN A 185 -12.78 5.42 10.44
C GLN A 185 -11.62 5.18 9.49
N ALA A 186 -11.17 6.20 8.76
CA ALA A 186 -10.03 6.07 7.87
C ALA A 186 -8.75 5.66 8.63
N VAL A 187 -8.50 6.17 9.83
CA VAL A 187 -7.33 5.81 10.65
C VAL A 187 -7.55 4.61 11.58
N PHE A 188 -8.72 3.98 11.54
CA PHE A 188 -9.10 2.87 12.43
C PHE A 188 -9.11 3.23 13.93
N ASP A 189 -9.44 4.48 14.25
CA ASP A 189 -9.58 4.96 15.64
C ASP A 189 -11.01 4.77 16.15
N GLU A 190 -11.28 3.57 16.68
CA GLU A 190 -12.59 3.18 17.20
C GLU A 190 -13.06 4.01 18.41
N ASP A 191 -12.14 4.54 19.23
CA ASP A 191 -12.52 5.38 20.37
C ASP A 191 -13.03 6.74 19.89
N VAL A 192 -12.36 7.35 18.92
CA VAL A 192 -12.81 8.60 18.31
C VAL A 192 -14.10 8.38 17.50
N MET A 193 -14.25 7.25 16.80
CA MET A 193 -15.51 6.91 16.12
C MET A 193 -16.70 6.88 17.08
N ARG A 194 -16.56 6.22 18.25
CA ARG A 194 -17.59 6.19 19.31
C ARG A 194 -17.91 7.57 19.86
N LYS A 195 -16.89 8.36 20.18
CA LYS A 195 -17.07 9.75 20.66
C LYS A 195 -17.79 10.62 19.63
N SER A 196 -17.46 10.45 18.35
CA SER A 196 -18.10 11.19 17.25
C SER A 196 -19.59 10.92 17.15
N ARG A 197 -20.01 9.65 17.31
CA ARG A 197 -21.44 9.29 17.34
C ARG A 197 -22.17 9.90 18.54
N LEU A 198 -21.50 9.99 19.69
CA LEU A 198 -22.03 10.72 20.83
C LEU A 198 -22.18 12.22 20.52
N PHE A 199 -21.21 12.85 19.85
CA PHE A 199 -21.30 14.27 19.44
C PHE A 199 -22.42 14.52 18.41
N ILE A 200 -22.72 13.56 17.54
CA ILE A 200 -23.89 13.61 16.65
C ILE A 200 -25.19 13.71 17.48
N GLY A 201 -25.33 12.88 18.52
CA GLY A 201 -26.49 12.93 19.42
C GLY A 201 -26.62 14.29 20.13
N TRP A 202 -25.50 14.86 20.61
CA TRP A 202 -25.49 16.20 21.20
C TRP A 202 -25.92 17.29 20.22
N ALA A 203 -25.47 17.21 18.96
CA ALA A 203 -25.88 18.16 17.95
C ALA A 203 -27.38 18.06 17.62
N TYR A 204 -27.97 16.86 17.61
CA TYR A 204 -29.43 16.71 17.50
C TYR A 204 -30.18 17.33 18.68
N LEU A 205 -29.67 17.15 19.89
CA LEU A 205 -30.27 17.74 21.09
C LEU A 205 -30.26 19.28 21.02
N TRP A 206 -29.14 19.89 20.64
CA TRP A 206 -29.03 21.35 20.46
C TRP A 206 -29.83 21.89 19.27
N ASN A 207 -30.17 21.04 18.29
CA ASN A 207 -31.07 21.39 17.19
C ASN A 207 -32.54 21.13 17.53
N CYS A 208 -32.88 21.09 18.83
CA CYS A 208 -34.24 20.85 19.35
C CYS A 208 -34.89 19.54 18.86
N ASN A 209 -34.08 18.49 18.62
CA ASN A 209 -34.57 17.15 18.29
C ASN A 209 -34.17 16.13 19.38
N PRO A 210 -34.81 16.20 20.56
CA PRO A 210 -34.48 15.33 21.69
C PRO A 210 -34.77 13.85 21.40
N ALA A 211 -35.81 13.55 20.61
CA ALA A 211 -36.15 12.18 20.23
C ALA A 211 -35.00 11.51 19.45
N LYS A 212 -34.45 12.21 18.45
CA LYS A 212 -33.32 11.67 17.68
C LYS A 212 -32.03 11.60 18.50
N ALA A 213 -31.81 12.57 19.38
CA ALA A 213 -30.67 12.53 20.30
C ALA A 213 -30.71 11.30 21.21
N LEU A 214 -31.86 11.03 21.83
CA LEU A 214 -32.06 9.86 22.70
C LEU A 214 -31.89 8.54 21.94
N GLU A 215 -32.42 8.44 20.72
CA GLU A 215 -32.20 7.26 19.85
C GLU A 215 -30.69 6.98 19.68
N VAL A 216 -29.91 8.01 19.35
CA VAL A 216 -28.45 7.89 19.20
C VAL A 216 -27.78 7.50 20.52
N PHE A 217 -28.13 8.15 21.63
CA PHE A 217 -27.50 7.90 22.92
C PHE A 217 -27.79 6.50 23.46
N HIS A 218 -29.02 5.99 23.29
CA HIS A 218 -29.37 4.62 23.66
C HIS A 218 -28.63 3.60 22.79
N GLY A 219 -28.56 3.82 21.47
CA GLY A 219 -27.79 2.95 20.57
C GLY A 219 -26.30 2.88 20.95
N GLU A 220 -25.68 4.01 21.30
CA GLU A 220 -24.30 4.04 21.79
C GLU A 220 -24.13 3.40 23.17
N LEU A 221 -25.10 3.54 24.07
CA LEU A 221 -25.09 2.88 25.38
C LEU A 221 -25.11 1.35 25.23
N GLU A 222 -26.00 0.82 24.40
CA GLU A 222 -26.06 -0.61 24.10
C GLU A 222 -24.75 -1.12 23.49
N ALA A 223 -24.18 -0.35 22.55
CA ALA A 223 -22.88 -0.66 21.99
C ALA A 223 -21.78 -0.65 23.06
N ALA A 224 -21.74 0.36 23.94
CA ALA A 224 -20.75 0.46 25.01
C ALA A 224 -20.80 -0.77 25.94
N ARG A 225 -22.00 -1.18 26.34
CA ARG A 225 -22.23 -2.37 27.17
C ARG A 225 -21.78 -3.65 26.50
N ARG A 226 -22.14 -3.86 25.23
CA ARG A 226 -21.71 -5.04 24.45
C ARG A 226 -20.19 -5.17 24.36
N HIS A 227 -19.47 -4.06 24.33
CA HIS A 227 -18.00 -4.04 24.24
C HIS A 227 -17.31 -3.87 25.60
N GLY A 228 -18.04 -3.84 26.71
CA GLY A 228 -17.47 -3.63 28.05
C GLY A 228 -16.79 -2.27 28.25
N ASN A 229 -17.14 -1.25 27.46
CA ASN A 229 -16.52 0.08 27.54
C ASN A 229 -17.22 0.95 28.59
N THR A 230 -16.79 0.81 29.85
CA THR A 230 -17.36 1.51 31.01
C THR A 230 -17.20 3.03 30.95
N ALA A 231 -16.14 3.53 30.30
CA ALA A 231 -15.93 4.96 30.14
C ALA A 231 -16.95 5.57 29.15
N HIS A 232 -17.18 4.91 28.02
CA HIS A 232 -18.17 5.35 27.03
C HIS A 232 -19.61 5.16 27.55
N GLU A 233 -19.87 4.07 28.27
CA GLU A 233 -21.16 3.84 28.94
C GLU A 233 -21.53 5.01 29.86
N ARG A 234 -20.62 5.45 30.73
CA ARG A 234 -20.86 6.61 31.62
C ARG A 234 -21.17 7.90 30.84
N ARG A 235 -20.48 8.13 29.72
CA ARG A 235 -20.76 9.30 28.85
C ARG A 235 -22.15 9.23 28.24
N CYS A 236 -22.58 8.04 27.79
CA CYS A 236 -23.91 7.84 27.23
C CYS A 236 -25.00 8.02 28.29
N LEU A 237 -24.82 7.46 29.49
CA LEU A 237 -25.76 7.63 30.60
C LEU A 237 -25.92 9.11 30.99
N HIS A 238 -24.82 9.86 31.08
CA HIS A 238 -24.86 11.30 31.32
C HIS A 238 -25.59 12.06 30.19
N ALA A 239 -25.36 11.67 28.93
CA ALA A 239 -26.03 12.30 27.78
C ALA A 239 -27.54 12.03 27.77
N ILE A 240 -27.96 10.79 28.07
CA ILE A 240 -29.39 10.42 28.21
C ILE A 240 -30.03 11.22 29.33
N GLN A 241 -29.42 11.22 30.53
CA GLN A 241 -29.94 11.97 31.66
C GLN A 241 -30.08 13.46 31.31
N ASN A 242 -29.08 14.05 30.64
CA ASN A 242 -29.16 15.44 30.22
C ASN A 242 -30.31 15.69 29.24
N ALA A 243 -30.45 14.84 28.20
CA ALA A 243 -31.49 14.98 27.19
C ALA A 243 -32.91 14.84 27.77
N GLU A 244 -33.09 13.96 28.77
CA GLU A 244 -34.37 13.79 29.45
C GLU A 244 -34.75 15.00 30.31
N HIS A 245 -33.77 15.61 31.00
CA HIS A 245 -34.02 16.72 31.93
C HIS A 245 -34.00 18.10 31.23
N ASN A 246 -33.27 18.22 30.12
CA ASN A 246 -33.13 19.46 29.35
C ASN A 246 -33.41 19.25 27.84
N PRO A 247 -34.63 18.81 27.46
CA PRO A 247 -34.94 18.44 26.08
C PRO A 247 -34.95 19.62 25.08
N PHE A 248 -35.03 20.85 25.60
CA PHE A 248 -35.08 22.09 24.83
C PHE A 248 -33.91 23.01 25.15
N LEU A 249 -32.68 22.47 25.20
CA LEU A 249 -31.46 23.27 25.25
C LEU A 249 -31.52 24.32 24.14
N ALA A 250 -31.84 25.56 24.53
CA ALA A 250 -32.10 26.63 23.58
C ALA A 250 -30.85 26.87 22.73
N PRO A 251 -30.98 27.08 21.41
CA PRO A 251 -29.86 27.48 20.58
C PRO A 251 -29.36 28.84 21.07
N GLY A 252 -28.24 28.82 21.79
CA GLY A 252 -27.54 30.02 22.25
C GLY A 252 -26.97 30.78 21.06
N GLY A 253 -27.79 31.65 20.45
CA GLY A 253 -27.35 32.60 19.43
C GLY A 253 -28.43 32.89 18.40
N ALA A 254 -29.34 33.83 18.72
CA ALA A 254 -30.10 34.71 17.81
C ALA A 254 -30.76 34.16 16.53
N HIS A 255 -30.80 32.85 16.27
CA HIS A 255 -31.42 32.24 15.10
C HIS A 255 -32.39 31.15 15.55
N THR A 256 -33.68 31.47 15.48
CA THR A 256 -34.82 30.62 15.82
C THR A 256 -35.21 29.63 14.71
N GLY A 257 -34.30 29.38 13.76
CA GLY A 257 -34.52 28.46 12.65
C GLY A 257 -33.95 27.08 12.94
N HIS A 258 -34.72 26.03 12.64
CA HIS A 258 -34.15 24.69 12.47
C HIS A 258 -33.07 24.78 11.40
N TYR A 259 -31.83 24.44 11.73
CA TYR A 259 -30.78 24.44 10.72
C TYR A 259 -31.09 23.31 9.72
N ARG A 260 -31.11 23.64 8.41
CA ARG A 260 -31.03 22.60 7.36
C ARG A 260 -29.68 21.94 7.53
N LEU A 261 -29.69 20.76 8.13
CA LEU A 261 -28.47 19.97 8.31
C LEU A 261 -28.00 19.54 6.92
N VAL A 262 -26.87 20.10 6.51
CA VAL A 262 -26.11 19.87 5.27
C VAL A 262 -26.49 20.78 4.08
N GLU A 263 -25.59 21.72 3.79
CA GLU A 263 -25.03 21.96 2.46
C GLU A 263 -23.71 22.73 2.64
N ALA A 264 -22.68 22.39 1.85
CA ALA A 264 -21.30 22.87 1.88
C ALA A 264 -20.34 22.20 2.90
N TRP A 265 -19.62 21.16 2.45
CA TRP A 265 -18.15 21.08 2.52
C TRP A 265 -17.60 19.83 1.79
N TRP A 266 -17.89 19.72 0.50
CA TRP A 266 -17.27 18.73 -0.40
C TRP A 266 -16.07 19.27 -1.19
N ASP A 267 -15.81 20.59 -1.14
CA ASP A 267 -14.77 21.22 -1.98
C ASP A 267 -13.37 21.29 -1.37
N VAL A 268 -13.16 20.75 -0.15
CA VAL A 268 -11.85 20.77 0.54
C VAL A 268 -11.24 19.36 0.67
N LEU A 269 -11.93 18.33 0.18
CA LEU A 269 -11.44 16.94 0.15
C LEU A 269 -11.34 16.38 -1.29
N LYS A 270 -11.28 17.26 -2.30
CA LYS A 270 -10.76 16.90 -3.62
C LYS A 270 -9.27 17.17 -3.68
#